data_AF-A0A9X0I1Z0-F1
#
_entry.id   AF-A0A9X0I1Z0-F1
#
_cell.length_a   1.000
_cell.length_b   1.000
_cell.length_c   1.000
_cell.angle_alpha   90.00
_cell.angle_beta   90.00
_cell.angle_gamma   90.00
#
_symmetry.space_group_name_H-M   'P 1'
#
loop_
_entity.id
_entity.type
_entity.pdbx_description
1 polymer ?
#
loop_
_entity_poly.entity_id
_entity_poly.type
_entity_poly.pdbx_seq_one_letter_code
_entity_poly.pdbx_strand_id
1 'polypeptide(L)'
;MFVDLAVSAVALAGWFAVYGAIRFATRPANPTPAPATMELGDEPPALVNMLANRWTVTEDAAEATLLDLAARGFVELRQPGDDPMQTTLHLPASPPDESGLRPYERRVLARVRGLAAGGALPLTALTFRDQGQARAWNRRFRAEVVDHAREAGLSRRRFGPRVTALLSAAALVAAVFVWLAVTHYGLSHPAGDTRGLAAGFFTFAVLSALAAATPGERDTPRGAQVAARWLGVRDWLRGHEQFAELPPASVAIWDRYLGYGAALGTTHLTSALLDLGMGDRKLVWSSYGGTWHRVRVRYPHRSHHGRTLPGLLLRAVIIGGPAVFMLKLFGPVADPTPTSDYPGARAFSMVIFGLVVVAGLMLTRAVYTVVRAVVDPFTERTITGEVLWVQVWKSTAQGQNRPSRPWLYHLAVDDGSGDRTTAWGLPSQWAGDCHDGDTVTIRVRPWSRRVVAFAVVGHGRSRNLAEPVTHPSEVSAGPESPAYLITPEEIGQALGLAVHAPEAVDLPGPFTGVQFRAARDGQPVLTIQAVSGTVAQWIWRLNSRGQEVPGVGDGAYLLGERAVLRLGDRTLLVTLLGAARTRTASLPWLLTQAATRASADRPETTG
;
A
#
# COMPACT_ATOMS: atom_id res chain seq x y z
N MET A 1 -5.18 -21.28 -39.22
CA MET A 1 -4.04 -21.07 -38.28
C MET A 1 -3.16 -19.90 -38.67
N PHE A 2 -2.34 -19.97 -39.73
CA PHE A 2 -1.45 -18.85 -40.10
C PHE A 2 -2.20 -17.56 -40.46
N VAL A 3 -3.31 -17.67 -41.19
CA VAL A 3 -4.16 -16.52 -41.55
C VAL A 3 -4.80 -15.89 -40.32
N ASP A 4 -5.41 -16.68 -39.43
CA ASP A 4 -6.08 -16.19 -38.20
C ASP A 4 -5.10 -15.51 -37.23
N LEU A 5 -3.88 -16.07 -37.13
CA LEU A 5 -2.81 -15.52 -36.30
C LEU A 5 -2.24 -14.24 -36.91
N ALA A 6 -2.08 -14.19 -38.24
CA ALA A 6 -1.67 -12.98 -38.96
C ALA A 6 -2.71 -11.86 -38.82
N VAL A 7 -4.01 -12.16 -38.96
CA VAL A 7 -5.08 -11.17 -38.82
C VAL A 7 -5.16 -10.62 -37.39
N SER A 8 -5.06 -11.50 -36.38
CA SER A 8 -5.02 -11.07 -34.97
C SER A 8 -3.78 -10.23 -34.66
N ALA A 9 -2.61 -10.62 -35.18
CA ALA A 9 -1.37 -9.86 -35.01
C ALA A 9 -1.45 -8.48 -35.68
N VAL A 10 -2.03 -8.38 -36.89
CA VAL A 10 -2.25 -7.11 -37.59
C VAL A 10 -3.23 -6.23 -36.83
N ALA A 11 -4.32 -6.78 -36.29
CA ALA A 11 -5.29 -6.01 -35.50
C ALA A 11 -4.66 -5.44 -34.21
N LEU A 12 -3.87 -6.25 -33.48
CA LEU A 12 -3.13 -5.79 -32.31
C LEU A 12 -2.07 -4.75 -32.66
N ALA A 13 -1.29 -4.98 -33.72
CA ALA A 13 -0.29 -4.04 -34.22
C ALA A 13 -0.93 -2.71 -34.64
N GLY A 14 -2.08 -2.76 -35.32
CA GLY A 14 -2.87 -1.59 -35.69
C GLY A 14 -3.34 -0.80 -34.48
N TRP A 15 -3.83 -1.48 -33.43
CA TRP A 15 -4.21 -0.83 -32.18
C TRP A 15 -3.00 -0.13 -31.53
N PHE A 16 -1.86 -0.80 -31.42
CA PHE A 16 -0.64 -0.21 -30.86
C PHE A 16 -0.09 0.95 -31.72
N ALA A 17 -0.22 0.87 -33.05
CA ALA A 17 0.17 1.94 -33.96
C ALA A 17 -0.72 3.18 -33.77
N VAL A 18 -2.04 3.02 -33.68
CA VAL A 18 -2.98 4.11 -33.39
C VAL A 18 -2.70 4.71 -32.02
N TYR A 19 -2.54 3.88 -30.99
CA TYR A 19 -2.18 4.32 -29.64
C TYR A 19 -0.86 5.10 -29.64
N GLY A 20 0.17 4.60 -30.33
CA GLY A 20 1.47 5.25 -30.48
C GLY A 20 1.40 6.58 -31.23
N ALA A 21 0.64 6.64 -32.32
CA ALA A 21 0.43 7.86 -33.12
C ALA A 21 -0.31 8.94 -32.32
N ILE A 22 -1.38 8.58 -31.61
CA ILE A 22 -2.09 9.52 -30.72
C ILE A 22 -1.17 9.98 -29.60
N ARG A 23 -0.39 9.07 -28.99
CA ARG A 23 0.61 9.44 -27.97
C ARG A 23 1.64 10.42 -28.55
N PHE A 24 2.13 10.20 -29.77
CA PHE A 24 3.08 11.08 -30.43
C PHE A 24 2.47 12.46 -30.70
N ALA A 25 1.29 12.53 -31.32
CA ALA A 25 0.60 13.77 -31.66
C ALA A 25 0.14 14.58 -30.44
N THR A 26 -0.10 13.90 -29.31
CA THR A 26 -0.49 14.53 -28.04
C THR A 26 0.68 14.67 -27.06
N ARG A 27 1.92 14.64 -27.55
CA ARG A 27 3.09 14.94 -26.72
C ARG A 27 2.93 16.35 -26.13
N PRO A 28 3.13 16.53 -24.82
CA PRO A 28 3.06 17.85 -24.23
C PRO A 28 4.12 18.76 -24.85
N ALA A 29 3.73 19.98 -25.22
CA ALA A 29 4.69 20.94 -25.74
C ALA A 29 5.69 21.35 -24.64
N ASN A 30 6.94 21.56 -25.02
CA ASN A 30 7.92 22.27 -24.20
C ASN A 30 7.82 23.75 -24.57
N PRO A 31 7.23 24.61 -23.72
CA PRO A 31 7.14 26.03 -24.02
C PRO A 31 8.55 26.63 -24.04
N THR A 32 8.81 27.51 -25.01
CA THR A 32 10.01 28.33 -25.03
C THR A 32 9.93 29.34 -23.88
N PRO A 33 10.98 29.52 -23.07
CA PRO A 33 10.99 30.52 -22.01
C PRO A 33 10.71 31.92 -22.54
N ALA A 34 9.90 32.68 -21.81
CA ALA A 34 9.81 34.12 -21.99
C ALA A 34 11.11 34.79 -21.49
N PRO A 35 11.36 36.08 -21.82
CA PRO A 35 12.48 36.82 -21.25
C PRO A 35 12.52 36.74 -19.73
N ALA A 36 13.73 36.74 -19.16
CA ALA A 36 13.93 36.66 -17.73
C ALA A 36 13.18 37.81 -17.01
N THR A 37 12.39 37.49 -16.00
CA THR A 37 11.56 38.46 -15.26
C THR A 37 11.51 38.13 -13.77
N MET A 38 11.41 39.16 -12.94
CA MET A 38 11.21 39.04 -11.49
C MET A 38 9.72 39.02 -11.09
N GLU A 39 8.82 39.24 -12.04
CA GLU A 39 7.38 39.33 -11.79
C GLU A 39 6.78 37.94 -11.55
N LEU A 40 6.32 37.72 -10.32
CA LEU A 40 5.57 36.50 -9.96
C LEU A 40 4.14 36.58 -10.50
N GLY A 41 3.63 35.47 -11.01
CA GLY A 41 2.23 35.34 -11.40
C GLY A 41 1.31 34.96 -10.22
N ASP A 42 0.00 34.95 -10.48
CA ASP A 42 -1.01 34.57 -9.49
C ASP A 42 -1.08 33.04 -9.25
N GLU A 43 -0.46 32.25 -10.11
CA GLU A 43 -0.52 30.79 -10.00
C GLU A 43 0.26 30.29 -8.77
N PRO A 44 -0.29 29.36 -7.97
CA PRO A 44 0.38 28.85 -6.78
C PRO A 44 1.55 27.91 -7.13
N PRO A 45 2.55 27.75 -6.25
CA PRO A 45 3.79 27.05 -6.59
C PRO A 45 3.62 25.59 -7.05
N ALA A 46 2.68 24.82 -6.47
CA ALA A 46 2.41 23.45 -6.94
C ALA A 46 1.97 23.41 -8.41
N LEU A 47 1.20 24.42 -8.84
CA LEU A 47 0.75 24.54 -10.21
C LEU A 47 1.92 24.96 -11.11
N VAL A 48 2.73 25.93 -10.66
CA VAL A 48 3.96 26.33 -11.34
C VAL A 48 4.91 25.15 -11.55
N ASN A 49 5.09 24.31 -10.53
CA ASN A 49 5.88 23.09 -10.62
C ASN A 49 5.37 22.18 -11.74
N MET A 50 4.06 21.94 -11.79
CA MET A 50 3.46 21.14 -12.87
C MET A 50 3.71 21.74 -14.26
N LEU A 51 3.54 23.06 -14.41
CA LEU A 51 3.71 23.76 -15.67
C LEU A 51 5.18 23.71 -16.16
N ALA A 52 6.12 23.95 -15.27
CA ALA A 52 7.55 23.96 -15.58
C ALA A 52 8.12 22.56 -15.84
N ASN A 53 7.52 21.52 -15.25
CA ASN A 53 7.96 20.13 -15.35
C ASN A 53 7.12 19.31 -16.34
N ARG A 54 6.90 19.85 -17.55
CA ARG A 54 6.22 19.15 -18.66
C ARG A 54 4.85 18.60 -18.27
N TRP A 55 4.05 19.38 -17.55
CA TRP A 55 2.69 19.01 -17.15
C TRP A 55 2.64 17.82 -16.19
N THR A 56 3.73 17.61 -15.44
CA THR A 56 3.84 16.56 -14.43
C THR A 56 4.19 17.16 -13.07
N VAL A 57 3.48 16.73 -12.03
CA VAL A 57 3.71 17.18 -10.65
C VAL A 57 4.87 16.38 -10.06
N THR A 58 5.99 17.05 -9.77
CA THR A 58 7.17 16.43 -9.13
C THR A 58 7.01 16.38 -7.61
N GLU A 59 8.01 15.85 -6.91
CA GLU A 59 8.02 15.78 -5.44
C GLU A 59 8.15 17.18 -4.83
N ASP A 60 8.92 18.07 -5.49
CA ASP A 60 9.14 19.47 -5.08
C ASP A 60 7.85 20.31 -5.03
N ALA A 61 6.76 19.87 -5.68
CA ALA A 61 5.48 20.58 -5.65
C ALA A 61 4.92 20.72 -4.22
N ALA A 62 5.06 19.68 -3.40
CA ALA A 62 4.60 19.71 -2.01
C ALA A 62 5.50 20.60 -1.15
N GLU A 63 6.81 20.56 -1.39
CA GLU A 63 7.83 21.37 -0.72
C GLU A 63 7.64 22.85 -1.01
N ALA A 64 7.48 23.20 -2.28
CA ALA A 64 7.17 24.54 -2.76
C ALA A 64 5.87 25.09 -2.15
N THR A 65 4.85 24.23 -2.02
CA THR A 65 3.59 24.59 -1.36
C THR A 65 3.81 24.90 0.11
N LEU A 66 4.65 24.12 0.81
CA LEU A 66 4.95 24.37 2.22
C LEU A 66 5.69 25.71 2.41
N LEU A 67 6.65 26.02 1.54
CA LEU A 67 7.38 27.27 1.59
C LEU A 67 6.48 28.48 1.32
N ASP A 68 5.55 28.37 0.37
CA ASP A 68 4.58 29.44 0.12
C ASP A 68 3.51 29.56 1.22
N LEU A 69 3.16 28.47 1.90
CA LEU A 69 2.39 28.53 3.16
C LEU A 69 3.18 29.23 4.28
N ALA A 70 4.50 29.05 4.32
CA ALA A 70 5.36 29.72 5.29
C ALA A 70 5.46 31.23 5.02
N ALA A 71 5.67 31.61 3.76
CA ALA A 71 5.63 32.99 3.30
C ALA A 71 4.29 33.69 3.61
N ARG A 72 3.16 32.98 3.46
CA ARG A 72 1.83 33.47 3.83
C ARG A 72 1.53 33.44 5.34
N GLY A 73 2.47 33.00 6.17
CA GLY A 73 2.35 33.00 7.64
C GLY A 73 1.50 31.87 8.23
N PHE A 74 1.16 30.82 7.47
CA PHE A 74 0.47 29.64 8.02
C PHE A 74 1.39 28.75 8.87
N VAL A 75 2.69 28.81 8.60
CA VAL A 75 3.76 28.12 9.34
C VAL A 75 4.99 29.03 9.41
N GLU A 76 5.85 28.86 10.40
CA GLU A 76 7.08 29.63 10.53
C GLU A 76 8.29 28.70 10.50
N LEU A 77 9.28 28.99 9.65
CA LEU A 77 10.53 28.24 9.58
C LEU A 77 11.62 28.97 10.37
N ARG A 78 12.10 28.35 11.44
CA ARG A 78 13.15 28.88 12.31
C ARG A 78 14.41 28.06 12.21
N GLN A 79 15.53 28.72 11.96
CA GLN A 79 16.86 28.12 11.96
C GLN A 79 17.64 28.66 13.18
N PRO A 80 17.79 27.88 14.27
CA PRO A 80 18.38 28.36 15.51
C PRO A 80 19.91 28.51 15.48
N GLY A 81 20.60 28.01 14.44
CA GLY A 81 22.06 28.11 14.29
C GLY A 81 22.48 28.04 12.82
N ASP A 82 23.78 27.98 12.55
CA ASP A 82 24.30 28.04 11.17
C ASP A 82 24.01 26.78 10.34
N ASP A 83 23.74 25.65 11.00
CA ASP A 83 23.41 24.38 10.34
C ASP A 83 21.96 24.36 9.84
N PRO A 84 21.72 24.37 8.51
CA PRO A 84 20.38 24.33 7.93
C PRO A 84 19.57 23.08 8.32
N MET A 85 20.24 21.99 8.72
CA MET A 85 19.56 20.76 9.13
C MET A 85 18.83 20.86 10.47
N GLN A 86 19.09 21.92 11.22
CA GLN A 86 18.43 22.24 12.47
C GLN A 86 17.19 23.12 12.27
N THR A 87 16.79 23.37 11.02
CA THR A 87 15.57 24.11 10.72
C THR A 87 14.35 23.40 11.31
N THR A 88 13.56 24.15 12.06
CA THR A 88 12.34 23.71 12.71
C THR A 88 11.15 24.49 12.16
N LEU A 89 10.04 23.80 12.01
CA LEU A 89 8.75 24.38 11.62
C LEU A 89 7.93 24.60 12.88
N HIS A 90 7.40 25.82 13.04
CA HIS A 90 6.52 26.23 14.14
C HIS A 90 5.14 26.59 13.61
N LEU A 91 4.10 26.16 14.33
CA LEU A 91 2.73 26.59 14.08
C LEU A 91 2.50 27.93 14.79
N PRO A 92 2.00 28.96 14.09
CA PRO A 92 1.70 30.25 14.71
C PRO A 92 0.53 30.10 15.70
N ALA A 93 0.56 30.89 16.79
CA ALA A 93 -0.52 30.91 17.78
C ALA A 93 -1.84 31.47 17.21
N SER A 94 -1.76 32.33 16.20
CA SER A 94 -2.90 32.90 15.49
C SER A 94 -2.67 32.76 13.99
N PRO A 95 -3.07 31.63 13.38
CA PRO A 95 -2.91 31.42 11.96
C PRO A 95 -3.83 32.35 11.15
N PRO A 96 -3.46 32.70 9.90
CA PRO A 96 -4.34 33.38 8.96
C PRO A 96 -5.61 32.56 8.63
N ASP A 97 -6.60 33.22 8.04
CA ASP A 97 -7.83 32.55 7.59
C ASP A 97 -7.54 31.51 6.49
N GLU A 98 -8.11 30.31 6.66
CA GLU A 98 -7.91 29.16 5.77
C GLU A 98 -8.94 29.08 4.64
N SER A 99 -9.95 29.96 4.62
CA SER A 99 -11.02 29.96 3.62
C SER A 99 -10.48 30.07 2.17
N GLY A 100 -9.35 30.75 1.98
CA GLY A 100 -8.67 30.89 0.68
C GLY A 100 -7.77 29.71 0.28
N LEU A 101 -7.58 28.70 1.15
CA LEU A 101 -6.66 27.61 0.88
C LEU A 101 -7.25 26.55 -0.05
N ARG A 102 -6.47 26.20 -1.08
CA ARG A 102 -6.78 25.12 -2.02
C ARG A 102 -6.73 23.74 -1.32
N PRO A 103 -7.40 22.71 -1.86
CA PRO A 103 -7.41 21.38 -1.25
C PRO A 103 -6.01 20.80 -0.97
N TYR A 104 -5.08 20.91 -1.92
CA TYR A 104 -3.71 20.41 -1.75
C TYR A 104 -2.88 21.24 -0.77
N GLU A 105 -3.16 22.53 -0.60
CA GLU A 105 -2.52 23.39 0.40
C GLU A 105 -2.97 23.00 1.80
N ARG A 106 -4.29 22.82 1.99
CA ARG A 106 -4.87 22.29 3.24
C ARG A 106 -4.31 20.92 3.56
N ARG A 107 -4.08 20.07 2.56
CA ARG A 107 -3.48 18.74 2.74
C ARG A 107 -2.04 18.81 3.26
N VAL A 108 -1.22 19.73 2.76
CA VAL A 108 0.14 19.97 3.26
C VAL A 108 0.09 20.52 4.69
N LEU A 109 -0.74 21.53 4.94
CA LEU A 109 -0.90 22.14 6.27
C LEU A 109 -1.43 21.13 7.31
N ALA A 110 -2.41 20.30 6.94
CA ALA A 110 -2.92 19.23 7.78
C ALA A 110 -1.80 18.27 8.17
N ARG A 111 -0.96 17.85 7.21
CA ARG A 111 0.19 16.97 7.49
C ARG A 111 1.14 17.57 8.52
N VAL A 112 1.48 18.85 8.37
CA VAL A 112 2.30 19.58 9.34
C VAL A 112 1.65 19.57 10.73
N ARG A 113 0.37 19.92 10.81
CA ARG A 113 -0.36 20.03 12.08
C ARG A 113 -0.44 18.73 12.85
N GLY A 114 -0.76 17.63 12.18
CA GLY A 114 -0.87 16.34 12.88
C GLY A 114 0.47 15.68 13.18
N LEU A 115 1.59 16.19 12.65
CA LEU A 115 2.93 15.80 13.08
C LEU A 115 3.48 16.71 14.18
N ALA A 116 3.01 17.96 14.31
CA ALA A 116 3.54 18.91 15.29
C ALA A 116 3.40 18.42 16.75
N ALA A 117 4.52 18.40 17.46
CA ALA A 117 4.56 18.14 18.90
C ALA A 117 4.90 19.43 19.64
N GLY A 118 4.01 19.86 20.55
CA GLY A 118 4.17 21.15 21.24
C GLY A 118 4.12 22.37 20.30
N GLY A 119 3.44 22.25 19.15
CA GLY A 119 3.35 23.32 18.15
C GLY A 119 4.55 23.43 17.20
N ALA A 120 5.55 22.55 17.31
CA ALA A 120 6.71 22.56 16.42
C ALA A 120 7.13 21.15 15.96
N LEU A 121 7.91 21.09 14.88
CA LEU A 121 8.61 19.88 14.46
C LEU A 121 9.88 20.19 13.65
N PRO A 122 10.89 19.32 13.67
CA PRO A 122 12.03 19.40 12.75
C PRO A 122 11.58 19.19 11.30
N LEU A 123 12.22 19.89 10.35
CA LEU A 123 11.83 19.83 8.94
C LEU A 123 11.89 18.40 8.37
N THR A 124 12.95 17.65 8.72
CA THR A 124 13.14 16.28 8.24
C THR A 124 12.20 15.25 8.91
N ALA A 125 11.41 15.66 9.90
CA ALA A 125 10.35 14.82 10.48
C ALA A 125 9.07 14.78 9.62
N LEU A 126 8.97 15.61 8.57
CA LEU A 126 7.86 15.62 7.62
C LEU A 126 7.81 14.39 6.69
N THR A 127 8.89 13.62 6.62
CA THR A 127 9.00 12.40 5.81
C THR A 127 8.01 11.32 6.25
N PHE A 128 7.58 10.48 5.31
CA PHE A 128 6.71 9.34 5.57
C PHE A 128 7.50 8.14 6.10
N ARG A 129 6.87 7.39 7.00
CA ARG A 129 7.40 6.13 7.56
C ARG A 129 6.75 4.89 6.92
N ASP A 130 5.54 5.04 6.39
CA ASP A 130 4.85 4.01 5.63
C ASP A 130 4.76 4.34 4.12
N GLN A 131 5.12 3.36 3.29
CA GLN A 131 5.14 3.50 1.83
C GLN A 131 3.72 3.54 1.24
N GLY A 132 2.75 2.86 1.85
CA GLY A 132 1.35 2.87 1.42
C GLY A 132 0.74 4.27 1.57
N GLN A 133 0.91 4.85 2.76
CA GLN A 133 0.49 6.21 3.10
C GLN A 133 1.17 7.24 2.21
N ALA A 134 2.50 7.16 2.02
CA ALA A 134 3.23 8.08 1.14
C ALA A 134 2.67 8.07 -0.29
N ARG A 135 2.45 6.88 -0.86
CA ARG A 135 1.87 6.73 -2.21
C ARG A 135 0.43 7.23 -2.28
N ALA A 136 -0.39 6.92 -1.30
CA ALA A 136 -1.80 7.34 -1.26
C ALA A 136 -1.92 8.86 -1.12
N TRP A 137 -1.15 9.47 -0.22
CA TRP A 137 -1.10 10.91 -0.02
C TRP A 137 -0.61 11.63 -1.28
N ASN A 138 0.52 11.19 -1.86
CA ASN A 138 1.06 11.77 -3.09
C ASN A 138 0.09 11.64 -4.26
N ARG A 139 -0.61 10.50 -4.38
CA ARG A 139 -1.64 10.32 -5.42
C ARG A 139 -2.78 11.33 -5.27
N ARG A 140 -3.27 11.56 -4.05
CA ARG A 140 -4.34 12.54 -3.77
C ARG A 140 -3.87 13.98 -4.03
N PHE A 141 -2.70 14.35 -3.51
CA PHE A 141 -2.08 15.66 -3.75
C PHE A 141 -1.93 15.95 -5.26
N ARG A 142 -1.37 15.00 -6.02
CA ARG A 142 -1.23 15.15 -7.47
C ARG A 142 -2.57 15.30 -8.19
N ALA A 143 -3.59 14.56 -7.77
CA ALA A 143 -4.93 14.67 -8.34
C ALA A 143 -5.53 16.08 -8.11
N GLU A 144 -5.44 16.59 -6.88
CA GLU A 144 -5.93 17.92 -6.52
C GLU A 144 -5.23 19.06 -7.29
N VAL A 145 -3.91 18.95 -7.50
CA VAL A 145 -3.17 19.93 -8.31
C VAL A 145 -3.59 19.87 -9.78
N VAL A 146 -3.75 18.66 -10.32
CA VAL A 146 -4.20 18.47 -11.72
C VAL A 146 -5.62 18.98 -11.92
N ASP A 147 -6.52 18.73 -10.98
CA ASP A 147 -7.90 19.21 -11.08
C ASP A 147 -7.95 20.74 -11.01
N HIS A 148 -7.18 21.37 -10.12
CA HIS A 148 -7.03 22.83 -10.10
C HIS A 148 -6.47 23.37 -11.42
N ALA A 149 -5.45 22.73 -11.99
CA ALA A 149 -4.87 23.16 -13.28
C ALA A 149 -5.87 23.07 -14.45
N ARG A 150 -6.79 22.10 -14.41
CA ARG A 150 -7.86 21.95 -15.40
C ARG A 150 -8.98 22.97 -15.20
N GLU A 151 -9.38 23.22 -13.95
CA GLU A 151 -10.37 24.25 -13.60
C GLU A 151 -9.90 25.65 -14.03
N ALA A 152 -8.61 25.94 -13.84
CA ALA A 152 -8.00 27.19 -14.30
C ALA A 152 -7.83 27.27 -15.84
N GLY A 153 -8.18 26.19 -16.57
CA GLY A 153 -8.04 26.12 -18.02
C GLY A 153 -6.60 26.12 -18.51
N LEU A 154 -5.63 25.77 -17.65
CA LEU A 154 -4.20 25.76 -17.97
C LEU A 154 -3.77 24.41 -18.54
N SER A 155 -4.30 23.31 -18.03
CA SER A 155 -4.02 21.96 -18.51
C SER A 155 -5.28 21.28 -19.05
N ARG A 156 -5.09 20.23 -19.83
CA ARG A 156 -6.16 19.33 -20.26
C ARG A 156 -5.66 17.90 -20.32
N ARG A 157 -6.61 16.95 -20.20
CA ARG A 157 -6.31 15.52 -20.37
C ARG A 157 -5.65 15.28 -21.73
N ARG A 158 -4.59 14.46 -21.72
CA ARG A 158 -3.95 14.03 -22.96
C ARG A 158 -4.90 13.21 -23.81
N PHE A 159 -5.55 12.20 -23.20
CA PHE A 159 -6.64 11.44 -23.81
C PHE A 159 -7.96 11.90 -23.19
N GLY A 160 -8.75 12.64 -23.96
CA GLY A 160 -10.10 13.01 -23.57
C GLY A 160 -11.08 11.83 -23.77
N PRO A 161 -12.33 11.95 -23.28
CA PRO A 161 -13.33 10.89 -23.36
C PRO A 161 -13.54 10.34 -24.78
N ARG A 162 -13.50 11.20 -25.80
CA ARG A 162 -13.64 10.81 -27.21
C ARG A 162 -12.49 9.93 -27.71
N VAL A 163 -11.26 10.26 -27.31
CA VAL A 163 -10.06 9.50 -27.70
C VAL A 163 -10.05 8.14 -27.00
N THR A 164 -10.39 8.12 -25.71
CA THR A 164 -10.55 6.87 -24.97
C THR A 164 -11.64 6.00 -25.58
N ALA A 165 -12.81 6.57 -25.91
CA ALA A 165 -13.89 5.84 -26.58
C ALA A 165 -13.45 5.27 -27.94
N LEU A 166 -12.72 6.03 -28.75
CA LEU A 166 -12.16 5.57 -30.02
C LEU A 166 -11.17 4.42 -29.83
N LEU A 167 -10.27 4.52 -28.86
CA LEU A 167 -9.29 3.46 -28.54
C LEU A 167 -9.97 2.20 -27.97
N SER A 168 -11.04 2.36 -27.18
CA SER A 168 -11.87 1.25 -26.70
C SER A 168 -12.66 0.60 -27.84
N ALA A 169 -13.19 1.37 -28.79
CA ALA A 169 -13.83 0.82 -29.99
C ALA A 169 -12.82 0.04 -30.85
N ALA A 170 -11.61 0.58 -31.04
CA ALA A 170 -10.53 -0.13 -31.73
C ALA A 170 -10.10 -1.40 -30.96
N ALA A 171 -10.07 -1.35 -29.63
CA ALA A 171 -9.80 -2.51 -28.78
C ALA A 171 -10.85 -3.61 -28.96
N LEU A 172 -12.13 -3.23 -29.12
CA LEU A 172 -13.21 -4.17 -29.38
C LEU A 172 -13.01 -4.89 -30.72
N VAL A 173 -12.62 -4.15 -31.77
CA VAL A 173 -12.31 -4.75 -33.09
C VAL A 173 -11.17 -5.76 -32.96
N ALA A 174 -10.08 -5.41 -32.30
CA ALA A 174 -8.96 -6.34 -32.06
C ALA A 174 -9.39 -7.57 -31.24
N ALA A 175 -10.23 -7.37 -30.22
CA ALA A 175 -10.78 -8.44 -29.40
C ALA A 175 -11.68 -9.40 -30.18
N VAL A 176 -12.48 -8.90 -31.12
CA VAL A 176 -13.32 -9.74 -32.00
C VAL A 176 -12.44 -10.62 -32.89
N PHE A 177 -11.35 -10.08 -33.46
CA PHE A 177 -10.41 -10.89 -34.25
C PHE A 177 -9.71 -11.97 -33.42
N VAL A 178 -9.27 -11.63 -32.20
CA VAL A 178 -8.68 -12.62 -31.27
C VAL A 178 -9.71 -13.68 -30.86
N TRP A 179 -10.94 -13.29 -30.57
CA TRP A 179 -12.03 -14.23 -30.28
C TRP A 179 -12.22 -15.23 -31.42
N LEU A 180 -12.43 -14.73 -32.65
CA LEU A 180 -12.65 -15.55 -33.84
C LEU A 180 -11.47 -16.49 -34.13
N ALA A 181 -10.24 -16.02 -33.99
CA ALA A 181 -9.05 -16.83 -34.19
C ALA A 181 -8.94 -17.98 -33.18
N VAL A 182 -9.25 -17.72 -31.89
CA VAL A 182 -9.20 -18.74 -30.84
C VAL A 182 -10.37 -19.72 -30.95
N THR A 183 -11.58 -19.27 -31.31
CA THR A 183 -12.70 -20.19 -31.58
C THR A 183 -12.44 -21.08 -32.79
N HIS A 184 -11.88 -20.53 -33.87
CA HIS A 184 -11.54 -21.30 -35.06
C HIS A 184 -10.50 -22.40 -34.76
N TYR A 185 -9.50 -22.08 -33.93
CA TYR A 185 -8.53 -23.05 -33.45
C TYR A 185 -9.14 -24.12 -32.51
N GLY A 186 -10.07 -23.71 -31.64
CA GLY A 186 -10.81 -24.61 -30.74
C GLY A 186 -11.77 -25.56 -31.46
N LEU A 187 -12.32 -25.17 -32.62
CA LEU A 187 -13.11 -26.06 -33.47
C LEU A 187 -12.28 -27.21 -34.06
N SER A 188 -10.96 -27.04 -34.19
CA SER A 188 -10.03 -28.08 -34.64
C SER A 188 -9.56 -29.03 -33.53
N HIS A 189 -9.82 -28.71 -32.25
CA HIS A 189 -9.44 -29.53 -31.09
C HIS A 189 -10.55 -29.49 -30.03
N PRO A 190 -11.37 -30.54 -29.87
CA PRO A 190 -12.57 -30.52 -29.04
C PRO A 190 -12.22 -30.41 -27.55
N ALA A 191 -12.08 -29.18 -27.07
CA ALA A 191 -11.93 -28.84 -25.68
C ALA A 191 -12.52 -27.45 -25.40
N GLY A 192 -13.77 -27.41 -24.93
CA GLY A 192 -14.42 -26.28 -24.25
C GLY A 192 -14.66 -25.02 -25.08
N ASP A 193 -15.93 -24.81 -25.47
CA ASP A 193 -16.45 -23.71 -26.32
C ASP A 193 -16.20 -22.27 -25.77
N THR A 194 -15.89 -22.13 -24.47
CA THR A 194 -15.79 -20.81 -23.80
C THR A 194 -14.42 -20.11 -23.91
N ARG A 195 -13.37 -20.79 -24.42
CA ARG A 195 -11.99 -20.25 -24.46
C ARG A 195 -11.82 -19.05 -25.38
N GLY A 196 -12.49 -19.05 -26.53
CA GLY A 196 -12.40 -17.94 -27.47
C GLY A 196 -13.04 -16.66 -26.92
N LEU A 197 -14.24 -16.76 -26.35
CA LEU A 197 -14.93 -15.62 -25.75
C LEU A 197 -14.11 -15.04 -24.58
N ALA A 198 -13.52 -15.91 -23.75
CA ALA A 198 -12.64 -15.48 -22.67
C ALA A 198 -11.38 -14.75 -23.20
N ALA A 199 -10.76 -15.25 -24.27
CA ALA A 199 -9.60 -14.61 -24.89
C ALA A 199 -9.93 -13.23 -25.48
N GLY A 200 -11.03 -13.12 -26.24
CA GLY A 200 -11.50 -11.84 -26.76
C GLY A 200 -11.84 -10.84 -25.66
N PHE A 201 -12.60 -11.26 -24.64
CA PHE A 201 -12.93 -10.40 -23.49
C PHE A 201 -11.67 -9.93 -22.76
N PHE A 202 -10.70 -10.83 -22.53
CA PHE A 202 -9.43 -10.47 -21.90
C PHE A 202 -8.65 -9.46 -22.74
N THR A 203 -8.55 -9.66 -24.06
CA THR A 203 -7.92 -8.69 -24.97
C THR A 203 -8.61 -7.33 -24.93
N PHE A 204 -9.95 -7.29 -24.99
CA PHE A 204 -10.72 -6.06 -24.88
C PHE A 204 -10.47 -5.34 -23.55
N ALA A 205 -10.51 -6.08 -22.44
CA ALA A 205 -10.31 -5.55 -21.10
C ALA A 205 -8.90 -4.95 -20.95
N VAL A 206 -7.86 -5.67 -21.40
CA VAL A 206 -6.46 -5.22 -21.32
C VAL A 206 -6.23 -3.97 -22.17
N LEU A 207 -6.66 -3.98 -23.43
CA LEU A 207 -6.46 -2.84 -24.33
C LEU A 207 -7.28 -1.62 -23.91
N SER A 208 -8.51 -1.82 -23.42
CA SER A 208 -9.32 -0.74 -22.87
C SER A 208 -8.74 -0.18 -21.57
N ALA A 209 -8.19 -1.04 -20.70
CA ALA A 209 -7.46 -0.58 -19.52
C ALA A 209 -6.21 0.22 -19.89
N LEU A 210 -5.47 -0.18 -20.93
CA LEU A 210 -4.32 0.56 -21.43
C LEU A 210 -4.71 1.90 -22.08
N ALA A 211 -5.87 1.97 -22.75
CA ALA A 211 -6.43 3.21 -23.27
C ALA A 211 -6.94 4.15 -22.16
N ALA A 212 -7.47 3.59 -21.08
CA ALA A 212 -7.98 4.31 -19.92
C ALA A 212 -6.87 4.73 -18.95
N ALA A 213 -5.73 4.02 -18.93
CA ALA A 213 -4.56 4.38 -18.15
C ALA A 213 -4.09 5.77 -18.58
N THR A 214 -4.31 6.77 -17.71
CA THR A 214 -4.12 8.19 -17.99
C THR A 214 -2.67 8.47 -18.43
N PRO A 215 -2.42 8.85 -19.70
CA PRO A 215 -1.07 9.07 -20.21
C PRO A 215 -0.51 10.46 -19.87
N GLY A 216 -1.02 11.07 -18.78
CA GLY A 216 -0.68 12.39 -18.26
C GLY A 216 -1.58 13.52 -18.75
N GLU A 217 -1.16 14.74 -18.40
CA GLU A 217 -1.76 16.00 -18.86
C GLU A 217 -1.02 16.56 -20.07
N ARG A 218 -1.66 17.51 -20.77
CA ARG A 218 -1.07 18.29 -21.85
C ARG A 218 -1.45 19.77 -21.74
N ASP A 219 -0.71 20.59 -22.46
CA ASP A 219 -0.89 22.03 -22.53
C ASP A 219 -2.22 22.45 -23.18
N THR A 220 -2.67 23.62 -22.74
CA THR A 220 -3.62 24.49 -23.45
C THR A 220 -2.86 25.72 -23.97
N PRO A 221 -3.39 26.49 -24.94
CA PRO A 221 -2.73 27.71 -25.41
C PRO A 221 -2.45 28.71 -24.28
N ARG A 222 -3.42 28.90 -23.36
CA ARG A 222 -3.26 29.74 -22.16
C ARG A 222 -2.18 29.17 -21.23
N GLY A 223 -2.24 27.88 -20.95
CA GLY A 223 -1.25 27.21 -20.11
C GLY A 223 0.17 27.32 -20.64
N ALA A 224 0.37 27.19 -21.95
CA ALA A 224 1.69 27.32 -22.58
C ALA A 224 2.28 28.72 -22.39
N GLN A 225 1.45 29.77 -22.50
CA GLN A 225 1.88 31.15 -22.24
C GLN A 225 2.27 31.38 -20.77
N VAL A 226 1.44 30.88 -19.84
CA VAL A 226 1.72 30.97 -18.40
C VAL A 226 2.99 30.21 -18.05
N ALA A 227 3.17 29.00 -18.59
CA ALA A 227 4.39 28.22 -18.41
C ALA A 227 5.62 28.97 -18.95
N ALA A 228 5.55 29.55 -20.15
CA ALA A 228 6.65 30.35 -20.71
C ALA A 228 7.07 31.51 -19.80
N ARG A 229 6.11 32.24 -19.20
CA ARG A 229 6.38 33.30 -18.22
C ARG A 229 7.13 32.75 -16.99
N TRP A 230 6.65 31.65 -16.42
CA TRP A 230 7.29 31.01 -15.26
C TRP A 230 8.69 30.46 -15.58
N LEU A 231 8.93 30.03 -16.82
CA LEU A 231 10.27 29.69 -17.27
C LEU A 231 11.20 30.92 -17.35
N GLY A 232 10.68 32.10 -17.70
CA GLY A 232 11.42 33.37 -17.58
C GLY A 232 11.76 33.71 -16.13
N VAL A 233 10.84 33.48 -15.18
CA VAL A 233 11.13 33.62 -13.73
C VAL A 233 12.22 32.65 -13.30
N ARG A 234 12.19 31.40 -13.78
CA ARG A 234 13.24 30.41 -13.49
C ARG A 234 14.60 30.88 -13.96
N ASP A 235 14.68 31.47 -15.15
CA ASP A 235 15.93 31.93 -15.72
C ASP A 235 16.46 33.16 -14.96
N TRP A 236 15.59 34.06 -14.49
CA TRP A 236 15.97 35.16 -13.59
C TRP A 236 16.51 34.66 -12.23
N LEU A 237 15.83 33.69 -11.61
CA LEU A 237 16.26 33.09 -10.34
C LEU A 237 17.62 32.38 -10.46
N ARG A 238 17.85 31.66 -11.58
CA ARG A 238 19.15 31.03 -11.86
C ARG A 238 20.29 32.01 -12.05
N GLY A 239 19.99 33.24 -12.47
CA GLY A 239 20.97 34.31 -12.57
C GLY A 239 21.52 34.78 -11.22
N HIS A 240 20.91 34.38 -10.09
CA HIS A 240 21.36 34.73 -8.74
C HIS A 240 22.15 33.57 -8.13
N GLU A 241 23.49 33.66 -8.16
CA GLU A 241 24.40 32.56 -7.77
C GLU A 241 24.11 32.00 -6.37
N GLN A 242 23.81 32.85 -5.40
CA GLN A 242 23.56 32.44 -4.01
C GLN A 242 22.15 31.85 -3.79
N PHE A 243 21.22 32.01 -4.73
CA PHE A 243 19.83 31.60 -4.55
C PHE A 243 19.68 30.08 -4.43
N ALA A 244 20.53 29.33 -5.13
CA ALA A 244 20.55 27.88 -5.10
C ALA A 244 20.94 27.29 -3.73
N GLU A 245 21.69 28.06 -2.94
CA GLU A 245 22.26 27.66 -1.65
C GLU A 245 21.46 28.19 -0.45
N LEU A 246 20.32 28.84 -0.68
CA LEU A 246 19.49 29.38 0.40
C LEU A 246 18.87 28.24 1.23
N PRO A 247 18.95 28.31 2.57
CA PRO A 247 18.25 27.38 3.44
C PRO A 247 16.74 27.65 3.48
N PRO A 248 15.90 26.68 3.88
CA PRO A 248 14.45 26.84 3.94
C PRO A 248 13.98 28.02 4.81
N ALA A 249 14.71 28.35 5.88
CA ALA A 249 14.39 29.49 6.76
C ALA A 249 14.58 30.86 6.09
N SER A 250 15.30 30.93 4.97
CA SER A 250 15.42 32.15 4.18
C SER A 250 14.09 32.61 3.56
N VAL A 251 13.01 31.82 3.67
CA VAL A 251 11.65 32.26 3.34
C VAL A 251 11.25 33.52 4.11
N ALA A 252 11.83 33.77 5.29
CA ALA A 252 11.58 35.01 6.04
C ALA A 252 12.11 36.28 5.33
N ILE A 253 13.09 36.13 4.42
CA ILE A 253 13.73 37.23 3.69
C ILE A 253 13.27 37.22 2.22
N TRP A 254 13.29 36.05 1.59
CA TRP A 254 12.96 35.87 0.18
C TRP A 254 11.47 35.64 -0.07
N ASP A 255 10.68 35.49 1.00
CA ASP A 255 9.22 35.38 0.95
C ASP A 255 8.79 34.31 -0.07
N ARG A 256 7.75 34.58 -0.85
CA ARG A 256 7.19 33.68 -1.86
C ARG A 256 8.21 33.24 -2.92
N TYR A 257 9.28 34.00 -3.19
CA TYR A 257 10.28 33.62 -4.19
C TYR A 257 10.93 32.27 -3.87
N LEU A 258 11.14 31.94 -2.59
CA LEU A 258 11.76 30.66 -2.23
C LEU A 258 10.84 29.47 -2.58
N GLY A 259 9.53 29.62 -2.36
CA GLY A 259 8.54 28.61 -2.76
C GLY A 259 8.47 28.42 -4.27
N TYR A 260 8.49 29.52 -5.04
CA TYR A 260 8.53 29.43 -6.51
C TYR A 260 9.87 28.89 -7.02
N GLY A 261 10.97 29.20 -6.35
CA GLY A 261 12.29 28.64 -6.66
C GLY A 261 12.32 27.13 -6.50
N ALA A 262 11.75 26.60 -5.41
CA ALA A 262 11.57 25.17 -5.20
C ALA A 262 10.69 24.55 -6.30
N ALA A 263 9.56 25.20 -6.65
CA ALA A 263 8.69 24.73 -7.72
C ALA A 263 9.40 24.64 -9.08
N LEU A 264 10.29 25.59 -9.37
CA LEU A 264 11.03 25.71 -10.63
C LEU A 264 12.36 24.94 -10.64
N GLY A 265 12.74 24.33 -9.52
CA GLY A 265 13.99 23.57 -9.36
C GLY A 265 15.23 24.46 -9.36
N THR A 266 15.19 25.61 -8.68
CA THR A 266 16.32 26.55 -8.55
C THR A 266 16.89 26.63 -7.13
N THR A 267 16.36 25.88 -6.16
CA THR A 267 16.77 25.89 -4.74
C THR A 267 17.33 24.52 -4.30
N HIS A 268 18.57 24.21 -4.70
CA HIS A 268 19.17 22.89 -4.46
C HIS A 268 19.30 22.54 -2.97
N LEU A 269 19.75 23.47 -2.14
CA LEU A 269 19.89 23.22 -0.71
C LEU A 269 18.53 23.00 -0.06
N THR A 270 17.56 23.88 -0.32
CA THR A 270 16.22 23.77 0.27
C THR A 270 15.54 22.43 -0.04
N SER A 271 15.55 21.97 -1.30
CA SER A 271 14.96 20.67 -1.67
C SER A 271 15.72 19.47 -1.10
N ALA A 272 17.03 19.60 -0.83
CA ALA A 272 17.78 18.53 -0.17
C ALA A 272 17.43 18.39 1.33
N LEU A 273 16.98 19.46 1.98
CA LEU A 273 16.67 19.49 3.41
C LEU A 273 15.18 19.29 3.72
N LEU A 274 14.31 19.77 2.83
CA LEU A 274 12.87 19.65 2.93
C LEU A 274 12.41 18.47 2.07
N ASP A 275 12.23 17.29 2.68
CA ASP A 275 11.77 16.09 1.98
C ASP A 275 10.40 15.65 2.54
N LEU A 276 9.37 15.67 1.70
CA LEU A 276 8.04 15.12 2.01
C LEU A 276 7.85 13.69 1.45
N GLY A 277 8.93 13.04 1.04
CA GLY A 277 9.01 11.67 0.56
C GLY A 277 9.15 10.62 1.67
N MET A 278 9.77 9.49 1.35
CA MET A 278 9.99 8.39 2.30
C MET A 278 11.24 8.61 3.16
N GLY A 279 11.09 8.57 4.48
CA GLY A 279 12.18 8.80 5.43
C GLY A 279 13.18 7.64 5.55
N ASP A 280 14.34 7.93 6.13
CA ASP A 280 15.35 6.90 6.43
C ASP A 280 14.96 6.09 7.68
N ARG A 281 14.62 4.82 7.45
CA ARG A 281 14.29 3.87 8.52
C ARG A 281 15.38 3.71 9.59
N LYS A 282 16.66 4.03 9.31
CA LYS A 282 17.77 3.90 10.26
C LYS A 282 17.94 5.12 11.15
N LEU A 283 17.37 6.26 10.81
CA LEU A 283 17.48 7.49 11.57
C LEU A 283 16.12 8.20 11.56
N VAL A 284 15.35 7.96 12.62
CA VAL A 284 13.95 8.36 12.71
C VAL A 284 13.79 9.39 13.82
N TRP A 285 12.94 10.39 13.61
CA TRP A 285 12.58 11.36 14.66
C TRP A 285 11.59 10.75 15.65
N SER A 286 11.75 11.04 16.93
CA SER A 286 10.80 10.72 17.98
C SER A 286 10.37 11.99 18.69
N SER A 287 9.09 12.06 19.06
CA SER A 287 8.55 13.11 19.94
C SER A 287 8.34 12.61 21.37
N TYR A 288 8.60 11.33 21.61
CA TYR A 288 8.46 10.68 22.90
C TYR A 288 9.37 11.33 23.95
N GLY A 289 8.86 11.50 25.16
CA GLY A 289 9.55 12.25 26.22
C GLY A 289 9.39 13.77 26.17
N GLY A 290 8.63 14.30 25.20
CA GLY A 290 8.20 15.71 25.15
C GLY A 290 9.12 16.63 24.36
N THR A 291 10.26 16.15 23.88
CA THR A 291 11.17 16.89 22.99
C THR A 291 11.52 16.07 21.76
N TRP A 292 11.62 16.76 20.62
CA TRP A 292 12.05 16.12 19.37
C TRP A 292 13.51 15.72 19.45
N HIS A 293 13.79 14.46 19.16
CA HIS A 293 15.15 13.95 19.07
C HIS A 293 15.28 12.87 18.00
N ARG A 294 16.48 12.70 17.44
CA ARG A 294 16.75 11.68 16.42
C ARG A 294 17.17 10.38 17.10
N VAL A 295 16.53 9.29 16.70
CA VAL A 295 16.82 7.94 17.17
C VAL A 295 17.40 7.11 16.04
N ARG A 296 18.62 6.61 16.25
CA ARG A 296 19.26 5.67 15.32
C ARG A 296 18.74 4.26 15.58
N VAL A 297 18.09 3.67 14.57
CA VAL A 297 17.52 2.33 14.64
C VAL A 297 18.46 1.29 14.06
N ARG A 298 18.86 0.33 14.90
CA ARG A 298 19.59 -0.87 14.46
C ARG A 298 18.61 -1.99 14.08
N TYR A 299 18.72 -2.51 12.87
CA TYR A 299 17.94 -3.66 12.41
C TYR A 299 18.77 -4.96 12.48
N PRO A 300 18.56 -5.83 13.49
CA PRO A 300 19.31 -7.06 13.61
C PRO A 300 18.90 -8.06 12.52
N HIS A 301 19.88 -8.74 11.91
CA HIS A 301 19.63 -9.69 10.81
C HIS A 301 20.04 -11.14 11.12
N ARG A 302 20.58 -11.44 12.32
CA ARG A 302 21.02 -12.82 12.62
C ARG A 302 19.84 -13.80 12.58
N SER A 303 20.10 -15.00 12.09
CA SER A 303 19.09 -16.01 11.79
C SER A 303 18.30 -16.57 12.99
N HIS A 304 18.77 -16.37 14.23
CA HIS A 304 18.03 -16.76 15.44
C HIS A 304 17.00 -15.72 15.87
N HIS A 305 17.16 -14.46 15.47
CA HIS A 305 16.24 -13.42 15.89
C HIS A 305 14.83 -13.65 15.36
N GLY A 306 13.82 -13.29 16.14
CA GLY A 306 12.40 -13.46 15.87
C GLY A 306 11.89 -14.90 15.94
N ARG A 307 12.73 -15.90 16.23
CA ARG A 307 12.32 -17.31 16.32
C ARG A 307 11.64 -17.61 17.66
N THR A 308 10.77 -18.61 17.64
CA THR A 308 10.15 -19.16 18.86
C THR A 308 11.09 -20.17 19.52
N LEU A 309 10.81 -20.51 20.79
CA LEU A 309 11.57 -21.50 21.55
C LEU A 309 11.68 -22.85 20.81
N PRO A 310 10.59 -23.46 20.30
CA PRO A 310 10.70 -24.70 19.51
C PRO A 310 11.56 -24.54 18.26
N GLY A 311 11.46 -23.39 17.57
CA GLY A 311 12.28 -23.11 16.38
C GLY A 311 13.77 -22.89 16.65
N LEU A 312 14.14 -22.55 17.88
CA LEU A 312 15.52 -22.46 18.35
C LEU A 312 16.06 -23.84 18.77
N LEU A 313 15.25 -24.63 19.47
CA LEU A 313 15.58 -26.01 19.85
C LEU A 313 15.78 -26.89 18.61
N LEU A 314 14.86 -26.85 17.65
CA LEU A 314 15.01 -27.57 16.36
C LEU A 314 16.32 -27.20 15.66
N ARG A 315 16.68 -25.91 15.68
CA ARG A 315 17.94 -25.45 15.11
C ARG A 315 19.16 -25.98 15.85
N ALA A 316 19.11 -26.00 17.18
CA ALA A 316 20.17 -26.58 18.00
C ALA A 316 20.34 -28.08 17.70
N VAL A 317 19.25 -28.81 17.47
CA VAL A 317 19.29 -30.22 17.03
C VAL A 317 19.90 -30.36 15.65
N ILE A 318 19.50 -29.54 14.67
CA ILE A 318 20.06 -29.59 13.30
C ILE A 318 21.56 -29.30 13.29
N ILE A 319 22.06 -28.42 14.17
CA ILE A 319 23.49 -28.11 14.28
C ILE A 319 24.22 -29.16 15.13
N GLY A 320 23.63 -29.56 16.26
CA GLY A 320 24.26 -30.43 17.26
C GLY A 320 24.24 -31.91 16.88
N GLY A 321 23.21 -32.39 16.19
CA GLY A 321 23.08 -33.78 15.77
C GLY A 321 24.25 -34.26 14.88
N PRO A 322 24.53 -33.57 13.74
CA PRO A 322 25.70 -33.88 12.91
C PRO A 322 27.02 -33.72 13.67
N ALA A 323 27.14 -32.72 14.55
CA ALA A 323 28.33 -32.51 15.34
C ALA A 323 28.62 -33.69 16.29
N VAL A 324 27.61 -34.16 17.04
CA VAL A 324 27.72 -35.34 17.91
C VAL A 324 28.06 -36.59 17.09
N PHE A 325 27.42 -36.75 15.92
CA PHE A 325 27.71 -37.87 15.02
C PHE A 325 29.16 -37.85 14.51
N MET A 326 29.65 -36.69 14.04
CA MET A 326 31.05 -36.52 13.60
C MET A 326 32.05 -36.73 14.73
N LEU A 327 31.78 -36.24 15.94
CA LEU A 327 32.63 -36.46 17.10
C LEU A 327 32.71 -37.95 17.49
N LYS A 328 31.58 -38.68 17.43
CA LYS A 328 31.58 -40.13 17.66
C LYS A 328 32.34 -40.91 16.59
N LEU A 329 32.22 -40.51 15.32
CA LEU A 329 32.82 -41.22 14.19
C LEU A 329 34.32 -40.97 14.07
N PHE A 330 34.74 -39.70 14.19
CA PHE A 330 36.11 -39.26 13.92
C PHE A 330 36.94 -38.97 15.17
N GLY A 331 36.29 -38.72 16.32
CA GLY A 331 36.98 -38.41 17.58
C GLY A 331 37.97 -39.49 18.04
N PRO A 332 37.62 -40.79 18.02
CA PRO A 332 38.54 -41.85 18.45
C PRO A 332 39.80 -42.00 17.59
N VAL A 333 39.79 -41.50 16.35
CA VAL A 333 40.88 -41.67 15.37
C VAL A 333 41.58 -40.33 15.08
N ALA A 334 41.16 -39.25 15.73
CA ALA A 334 41.76 -37.93 15.54
C ALA A 334 43.06 -37.80 16.33
N ASP A 335 44.14 -37.47 15.61
CA ASP A 335 45.47 -37.23 16.19
C ASP A 335 45.86 -35.76 15.99
N PRO A 336 46.01 -34.96 17.07
CA PRO A 336 46.45 -33.57 16.99
C PRO A 336 47.91 -33.42 16.57
N THR A 337 48.71 -34.47 16.69
CA THR A 337 50.16 -34.48 16.43
C THR A 337 50.54 -35.68 15.54
N PRO A 338 50.08 -35.72 14.28
CA PRO A 338 50.31 -36.87 13.42
C PRO A 338 51.81 -37.05 13.12
N THR A 339 52.38 -38.15 13.61
CA THR A 339 53.81 -38.48 13.49
C THR A 339 54.17 -39.38 12.31
N SER A 340 53.20 -39.72 11.45
CA SER A 340 53.42 -40.63 10.31
C SER A 340 54.43 -40.05 9.29
N ASP A 341 55.39 -40.86 8.86
CA ASP A 341 56.38 -40.53 7.82
C ASP A 341 55.78 -40.50 6.41
N TYR A 342 54.58 -41.06 6.22
CA TYR A 342 53.89 -41.09 4.93
C TYR A 342 53.07 -39.79 4.72
N PRO A 343 53.35 -38.99 3.67
CA PRO A 343 52.68 -37.70 3.46
C PRO A 343 51.16 -37.80 3.34
N GLY A 344 50.64 -38.84 2.66
CA GLY A 344 49.21 -39.06 2.49
C GLY A 344 48.48 -39.41 3.79
N ALA A 345 49.11 -40.22 4.65
CA ALA A 345 48.55 -40.57 5.95
C ALA A 345 48.54 -39.36 6.90
N ARG A 346 49.60 -38.56 6.90
CA ARG A 346 49.68 -37.31 7.68
C ARG A 346 48.60 -36.31 7.25
N ALA A 347 48.41 -36.11 5.94
CA ALA A 347 47.36 -35.24 5.41
C ALA A 347 45.96 -35.72 5.78
N PHE A 348 45.70 -37.03 5.70
CA PHE A 348 44.42 -37.63 6.09
C PHE A 348 44.11 -37.42 7.57
N SER A 349 45.08 -37.63 8.48
CA SER A 349 44.92 -37.38 9.92
C SER A 349 44.66 -35.90 10.22
N MET A 350 45.34 -34.97 9.53
CA MET A 350 45.06 -33.53 9.66
C MET A 350 43.64 -33.16 9.25
N VAL A 351 43.10 -33.78 8.19
CA VAL A 351 41.71 -33.58 7.77
C VAL A 351 40.72 -34.10 8.82
N ILE A 352 40.94 -35.32 9.35
CA ILE A 352 40.12 -35.90 10.42
C ILE A 352 40.12 -34.99 11.66
N PHE A 353 41.30 -34.53 12.08
CA PHE A 353 41.44 -33.61 13.20
C PHE A 353 40.69 -32.29 12.94
N GLY A 354 40.81 -31.72 11.73
CA GLY A 354 40.05 -30.54 11.32
C GLY A 354 38.53 -30.74 11.40
N LEU A 355 38.02 -31.90 10.99
CA LEU A 355 36.59 -32.24 11.10
C LEU A 355 36.13 -32.33 12.56
N VAL A 356 36.95 -32.87 13.46
CA VAL A 356 36.66 -32.94 14.91
C VAL A 356 36.62 -31.53 15.52
N VAL A 357 37.54 -30.64 15.16
CA VAL A 357 37.52 -29.24 15.61
C VAL A 357 36.25 -28.52 15.14
N VAL A 358 35.88 -28.67 13.86
CA VAL A 358 34.64 -28.09 13.32
C VAL A 358 33.41 -28.64 14.05
N ALA A 359 33.36 -29.94 14.31
CA ALA A 359 32.27 -30.57 15.05
C ALA A 359 32.19 -30.04 16.50
N GLY A 360 33.32 -29.86 17.18
CA GLY A 360 33.38 -29.23 18.51
C GLY A 360 32.83 -27.80 18.53
N LEU A 361 33.18 -26.98 17.53
CA LEU A 361 32.64 -25.62 17.38
C LEU A 361 31.12 -25.61 17.11
N MET A 362 30.65 -26.53 16.26
CA MET A 362 29.21 -26.70 15.99
C MET A 362 28.44 -27.12 17.25
N LEU A 363 28.97 -28.08 18.01
CA LEU A 363 28.36 -28.53 19.27
C LEU A 363 28.31 -27.39 20.29
N THR A 364 29.41 -26.66 20.47
CA THR A 364 29.47 -25.49 21.35
C THR A 364 28.40 -24.44 20.97
N ARG A 365 28.23 -24.18 19.67
CA ARG A 365 27.20 -23.27 19.16
C ARG A 365 25.78 -23.80 19.39
N ALA A 366 25.56 -25.11 19.28
CA ALA A 366 24.28 -25.74 19.56
C ALA A 366 23.92 -25.63 21.05
N VAL A 367 24.85 -26.00 21.94
CA VAL A 367 24.68 -25.86 23.40
C VAL A 367 24.43 -24.40 23.78
N TYR A 368 25.22 -23.46 23.26
CA TYR A 368 24.99 -22.03 23.47
C TYR A 368 23.58 -21.59 23.04
N THR A 369 23.08 -22.10 21.91
CA THR A 369 21.73 -21.80 21.43
C THR A 369 20.66 -22.36 22.37
N VAL A 370 20.83 -23.58 22.89
CA VAL A 370 19.90 -24.18 23.86
C VAL A 370 19.89 -23.39 25.16
N VAL A 371 21.06 -23.15 25.75
CA VAL A 371 21.19 -22.39 27.01
C VAL A 371 20.53 -21.03 26.85
N ARG A 372 20.83 -20.30 25.78
CA ARG A 372 20.21 -18.99 25.53
C ARG A 372 18.71 -19.09 25.31
N ALA A 373 18.22 -20.08 24.57
CA ALA A 373 16.78 -20.26 24.35
C ALA A 373 16.02 -20.56 25.65
N VAL A 374 16.63 -21.30 26.58
CA VAL A 374 16.05 -21.62 27.89
C VAL A 374 16.12 -20.42 28.85
N VAL A 375 17.18 -19.61 28.80
CA VAL A 375 17.34 -18.42 29.64
C VAL A 375 16.49 -17.24 29.16
N ASP A 376 16.26 -17.09 27.85
CA ASP A 376 15.58 -15.94 27.24
C ASP A 376 14.21 -15.59 27.85
N PRO A 377 13.32 -16.55 28.19
CA PRO A 377 12.05 -16.29 28.86
C PRO A 377 12.19 -15.67 30.27
N PHE A 378 13.27 -15.98 30.99
CA PHE A 378 13.54 -15.41 32.32
C PHE A 378 14.16 -14.01 32.24
N THR A 379 14.52 -13.56 31.04
CA THR A 379 15.10 -12.23 30.80
C THR A 379 14.12 -11.28 30.11
N GLU A 380 12.82 -11.58 30.17
CA GLU A 380 11.79 -10.74 29.58
C GLU A 380 11.83 -9.31 30.13
N ARG A 381 11.66 -8.33 29.24
CA ARG A 381 11.63 -6.91 29.59
C ARG A 381 10.36 -6.28 29.04
N THR A 382 9.77 -5.38 29.81
CA THR A 382 8.67 -4.53 29.35
C THR A 382 9.26 -3.19 28.91
N ILE A 383 8.86 -2.75 27.72
CA ILE A 383 9.29 -1.50 27.11
C ILE A 383 8.02 -0.74 26.73
N THR A 384 7.92 0.52 27.14
CA THR A 384 6.82 1.41 26.74
C THR A 384 7.42 2.58 25.97
N GLY A 385 6.87 2.89 24.80
CA GLY A 385 7.49 3.86 23.91
C GLY A 385 6.71 4.15 22.62
N GLU A 386 7.19 5.14 21.86
CA GLU A 386 6.65 5.51 20.55
C GLU A 386 7.12 4.53 19.46
N VAL A 387 6.20 4.08 18.60
CA VAL A 387 6.50 3.28 17.41
C VAL A 387 7.18 4.17 16.37
N LEU A 388 8.46 3.91 16.13
CA LEU A 388 9.24 4.65 15.13
C LEU A 388 9.08 4.09 13.73
N TRP A 389 8.99 2.76 13.60
CA TRP A 389 8.93 2.11 12.29
C TRP A 389 8.38 0.69 12.38
N VAL A 390 7.49 0.34 11.45
CA VAL A 390 7.02 -1.04 11.24
C VAL A 390 7.27 -1.48 9.79
N GLN A 391 7.91 -2.62 9.58
CA GLN A 391 8.12 -3.16 8.22
C GLN A 391 8.21 -4.69 8.21
N VAL A 392 7.85 -5.31 7.09
CA VAL A 392 7.98 -6.77 6.91
C VAL A 392 9.45 -7.18 7.04
N TRP A 393 9.73 -8.18 7.88
CA TRP A 393 11.06 -8.76 8.02
C TRP A 393 11.14 -10.14 7.38
N LYS A 394 10.22 -11.04 7.72
CA LYS A 394 10.22 -12.41 7.23
C LYS A 394 8.86 -12.78 6.70
N SER A 395 8.88 -13.41 5.53
CA SER A 395 7.71 -13.94 4.85
C SER A 395 7.93 -15.40 4.48
N THR A 396 6.83 -16.11 4.30
CA THR A 396 6.81 -17.49 3.84
C THR A 396 6.23 -17.49 2.43
N ALA A 397 7.00 -18.01 1.47
CA ALA A 397 6.53 -18.17 0.10
C ALA A 397 5.33 -19.11 0.06
N GLN A 398 4.30 -18.77 -0.73
CA GLN A 398 3.11 -19.60 -0.91
C GLN A 398 3.00 -20.07 -2.36
N GLY A 399 3.75 -21.11 -2.74
CA GLY A 399 3.73 -21.63 -4.11
C GLY A 399 4.09 -20.58 -5.18
N GLN A 400 4.01 -20.94 -6.46
CA GLN A 400 4.38 -20.03 -7.55
C GLN A 400 3.34 -18.93 -7.82
N ASN A 401 2.07 -19.11 -7.39
CA ASN A 401 0.95 -18.23 -7.75
C ASN A 401 0.26 -17.53 -6.56
N ARG A 402 0.86 -17.51 -5.36
CA ARG A 402 0.30 -16.73 -4.23
C ARG A 402 1.33 -15.79 -3.63
N PRO A 403 0.91 -14.61 -3.17
CA PRO A 403 1.81 -13.68 -2.51
C PRO A 403 2.38 -14.30 -1.24
N SER A 404 3.66 -14.01 -0.97
CA SER A 404 4.34 -14.47 0.25
C SER A 404 3.62 -13.92 1.49
N ARG A 405 3.32 -14.80 2.45
CA ARG A 405 2.65 -14.40 3.69
C ARG A 405 3.68 -13.90 4.71
N PRO A 406 3.66 -12.61 5.10
CA PRO A 406 4.53 -12.11 6.16
C PRO A 406 4.12 -12.73 7.50
N TRP A 407 5.11 -13.15 8.29
CA TRP A 407 4.89 -13.74 9.62
C TRP A 407 5.68 -13.02 10.73
N LEU A 408 6.63 -12.16 10.35
CA LEU A 408 7.41 -11.36 11.27
C LEU A 408 7.73 -9.99 10.67
N TYR A 409 7.60 -8.96 11.49
CA TYR A 409 7.87 -7.58 11.18
C TYR A 409 9.02 -7.06 12.05
N HIS A 410 9.78 -6.10 11.56
CA HIS A 410 10.60 -5.25 12.42
C HIS A 410 9.71 -4.19 13.04
N LEU A 411 9.79 -4.06 14.36
CA LEU A 411 9.16 -3.01 15.15
C LEU A 411 10.26 -2.23 15.86
N ALA A 412 10.45 -0.98 15.48
CA ALA A 412 11.32 -0.05 16.18
C ALA A 412 10.49 0.76 17.17
N VAL A 413 10.88 0.77 18.44
CA VAL A 413 10.23 1.53 19.51
C VAL A 413 11.27 2.41 20.18
N ASP A 414 10.93 3.67 20.40
CA ASP A 414 11.68 4.59 21.25
C ASP A 414 11.07 4.64 22.64
N ASP A 415 11.84 4.21 23.63
CA ASP A 415 11.47 4.22 25.04
C ASP A 415 11.92 5.49 25.78
N GLY A 416 12.50 6.47 25.06
CA GLY A 416 12.97 7.74 25.60
C GLY A 416 14.28 7.64 26.41
N SER A 417 14.93 6.47 26.43
CA SER A 417 16.15 6.25 27.21
C SER A 417 17.44 6.73 26.54
N GLY A 418 17.41 7.03 25.23
CA GLY A 418 18.58 7.55 24.50
C GLY A 418 18.39 7.69 22.99
N ASP A 419 19.47 8.07 22.29
CA ASP A 419 19.49 8.35 20.84
C ASP A 419 19.56 7.10 19.94
N ARG A 420 19.43 5.90 20.51
CA ARG A 420 19.63 4.62 19.82
C ARG A 420 18.63 3.57 20.30
N THR A 421 17.99 2.92 19.34
CA THR A 421 17.15 1.74 19.60
C THR A 421 17.50 0.58 18.69
N THR A 422 17.05 -0.62 19.04
CA THR A 422 17.20 -1.81 18.21
C THR A 422 15.83 -2.39 17.91
N ALA A 423 15.55 -2.64 16.63
CA ALA A 423 14.27 -3.18 16.20
C ALA A 423 14.03 -4.59 16.76
N TRP A 424 12.77 -4.86 17.09
CA TRP A 424 12.25 -6.11 17.62
C TRP A 424 11.48 -6.88 16.54
N GLY A 425 11.48 -8.20 16.63
CA GLY A 425 10.66 -9.07 15.81
C GLY A 425 9.22 -9.11 16.32
N LEU A 426 8.34 -8.38 15.66
CA LEU A 426 6.91 -8.33 15.91
C LEU A 426 6.18 -9.43 15.13
N PRO A 427 5.50 -10.37 15.80
CA PRO A 427 4.64 -11.35 15.15
C PRO A 427 3.53 -10.68 14.30
N SER A 428 3.25 -11.24 13.12
CA SER A 428 2.26 -10.70 12.17
C SER A 428 0.87 -10.47 12.74
N GLN A 429 0.49 -11.21 13.78
CA GLN A 429 -0.83 -11.07 14.41
C GLN A 429 -1.06 -9.70 15.07
N TRP A 430 0.01 -8.98 15.41
CA TRP A 430 -0.04 -7.65 16.02
C TRP A 430 0.40 -6.55 15.06
N ALA A 431 0.84 -6.90 13.85
CA ALA A 431 1.39 -5.91 12.91
C ALA A 431 0.33 -4.94 12.38
N GLY A 432 -0.95 -5.34 12.37
CA GLY A 432 -2.07 -4.46 12.00
C GLY A 432 -2.58 -3.57 13.13
N ASP A 433 -2.20 -3.86 14.38
CA ASP A 433 -2.79 -3.19 15.55
C ASP A 433 -2.16 -1.82 15.82
N CYS A 434 -0.96 -1.56 15.29
CA CYS A 434 -0.21 -0.33 15.54
C CYS A 434 0.32 0.34 14.28
N HIS A 435 0.41 1.66 14.36
CA HIS A 435 0.91 2.54 13.30
C HIS A 435 2.10 3.36 13.81
N ASP A 436 2.87 3.92 12.88
CA ASP A 436 3.99 4.79 13.23
C ASP A 436 3.49 6.03 14.01
N GLY A 437 4.14 6.30 15.15
CA GLY A 437 3.75 7.34 16.11
C GLY A 437 2.84 6.85 17.23
N ASP A 438 2.26 5.64 17.15
CA ASP A 438 1.49 5.06 18.26
C ASP A 438 2.40 4.85 19.49
N THR A 439 1.88 5.06 20.69
CA THR A 439 2.56 4.67 21.93
C THR A 439 2.14 3.26 22.31
N VAL A 440 3.10 2.36 22.44
CA VAL A 440 2.88 0.93 22.69
C VAL A 440 3.62 0.47 23.93
N THR A 441 3.05 -0.50 24.63
CA THR A 441 3.75 -1.29 25.65
C THR A 441 3.97 -2.68 25.09
N ILE A 442 5.24 -3.07 25.00
CA ILE A 442 5.66 -4.37 24.50
C ILE A 442 6.43 -5.13 25.57
N ARG A 443 6.19 -6.44 25.64
CA ARG A 443 7.06 -7.36 26.38
C ARG A 443 7.92 -8.10 25.39
N VAL A 444 9.23 -8.07 25.62
CA VAL A 444 10.23 -8.57 24.68
C VAL A 444 11.16 -9.56 25.32
N ARG A 445 11.69 -10.44 24.48
CA ARG A 445 12.78 -11.36 24.79
C ARG A 445 14.10 -10.84 24.20
N PRO A 446 15.07 -10.38 25.00
CA PRO A 446 16.26 -9.68 24.51
C PRO A 446 17.13 -10.49 23.55
N TRP A 447 17.29 -11.81 23.77
CA TRP A 447 18.20 -12.61 22.97
C TRP A 447 17.57 -13.06 21.65
N SER A 448 16.35 -13.60 21.69
CA SER A 448 15.61 -13.90 20.46
C SER A 448 15.12 -12.63 19.76
N ARG A 449 15.16 -11.45 20.40
CA ARG A 449 14.61 -10.19 19.87
C ARG A 449 13.16 -10.34 19.43
N ARG A 450 12.35 -11.08 20.18
CA ARG A 450 10.96 -11.35 19.82
C ARG A 450 10.00 -10.65 20.78
N VAL A 451 8.97 -10.01 20.23
CA VAL A 451 7.83 -9.50 21.01
C VAL A 451 6.95 -10.68 21.42
N VAL A 452 6.61 -10.75 22.70
CA VAL A 452 5.81 -11.84 23.30
C VAL A 452 4.49 -11.35 23.91
N ALA A 453 4.37 -10.06 24.19
CA ALA A 453 3.10 -9.40 24.47
C ALA A 453 3.10 -8.00 23.86
N PHE A 454 1.93 -7.52 23.47
CA PHE A 454 1.76 -6.26 22.76
C PHE A 454 0.47 -5.58 23.22
N ALA A 455 0.53 -4.29 23.51
CA ALA A 455 -0.63 -3.45 23.80
C ALA A 455 -0.41 -2.04 23.26
N VAL A 456 -1.41 -1.48 22.61
CA VAL A 456 -1.42 -0.06 22.22
C VAL A 456 -1.95 0.74 23.40
N VAL A 457 -1.17 1.71 23.87
CA VAL A 457 -1.49 2.55 25.04
C VAL A 457 -2.00 3.93 24.60
N GLY A 458 -1.54 4.41 23.45
CA GLY A 458 -1.99 5.67 22.88
C GLY A 458 -1.83 5.67 21.37
N HIS A 459 -2.74 6.35 20.69
CA HIS A 459 -2.65 6.52 19.24
C HIS A 459 -1.78 7.72 18.88
N GLY A 460 -0.95 7.56 17.87
CA GLY A 460 -0.09 8.60 17.33
C GLY A 460 -0.89 9.73 16.71
N ARG A 461 -0.36 10.95 16.78
CA ARG A 461 -1.04 12.15 16.25
C ARG A 461 -1.21 12.10 14.72
N SER A 462 -0.30 11.40 14.04
CA SER A 462 -0.37 11.06 12.61
C SER A 462 -1.61 10.24 12.25
N ARG A 463 -2.11 9.39 13.16
CA ARG A 463 -3.29 8.55 12.93
C ARG A 463 -4.57 9.36 12.77
N ASN A 464 -4.65 10.56 13.36
CA ASN A 464 -5.77 11.48 13.19
C ASN A 464 -5.76 12.19 11.82
N LEU A 465 -4.62 12.22 11.12
CA LEU A 465 -4.50 12.76 9.75
C LEU A 465 -4.79 11.73 8.67
N ALA A 466 -4.69 10.45 9.02
CA ALA A 466 -5.30 9.39 8.23
C ALA A 466 -6.82 9.52 8.41
N GLU A 467 -7.40 10.53 7.77
CA GLU A 467 -8.79 10.46 7.31
C GLU A 467 -8.94 9.04 6.74
N PRO A 468 -9.82 8.22 7.32
CA PRO A 468 -9.74 6.78 7.23
C PRO A 468 -9.47 6.44 5.77
N VAL A 469 -8.29 5.89 5.51
CA VAL A 469 -8.16 5.06 4.32
C VAL A 469 -9.12 3.94 4.65
N THR A 470 -10.35 4.09 4.17
CA THR A 470 -11.24 2.99 3.92
C THR A 470 -10.48 2.15 2.90
N HIS A 471 -9.53 1.36 3.40
CA HIS A 471 -9.36 0.03 2.89
C HIS A 471 -10.78 -0.54 2.86
N PRO A 472 -11.27 -1.06 1.73
CA PRO A 472 -12.58 -1.70 1.67
C PRO A 472 -12.65 -2.99 2.51
N SER A 473 -12.05 -3.01 3.70
CA SER A 473 -11.75 -4.19 4.49
C SER A 473 -12.29 -4.13 5.91
N GLU A 474 -12.83 -2.99 6.37
CA GLU A 474 -13.80 -2.98 7.45
C GLU A 474 -15.12 -2.49 6.87
N VAL A 475 -15.99 -3.46 6.60
CA VAL A 475 -17.36 -3.22 6.23
C VAL A 475 -18.01 -2.46 7.39
N SER A 476 -18.10 -1.14 7.26
CA SER A 476 -19.08 -0.38 8.00
C SER A 476 -20.42 -1.05 7.71
N ALA A 477 -21.08 -1.58 8.74
CA ALA A 477 -22.39 -2.23 8.66
C ALA A 477 -23.48 -1.19 8.39
N GLY A 478 -23.30 -0.40 7.34
CA GLY A 478 -24.28 0.50 6.79
C GLY A 478 -25.21 -0.22 5.81
N PRO A 479 -26.37 0.37 5.49
CA PRO A 479 -27.43 -0.23 4.67
C PRO A 479 -27.02 -0.53 3.21
N GLU A 480 -25.86 -0.03 2.78
CA GLU A 480 -25.31 -0.29 1.44
C GLU A 480 -24.56 -1.63 1.35
N SER A 481 -24.11 -2.21 2.47
CA SER A 481 -23.36 -3.47 2.46
C SER A 481 -24.25 -4.71 2.60
N PRO A 482 -24.04 -5.79 1.81
CA PRO A 482 -24.77 -7.04 2.01
C PRO A 482 -24.49 -7.71 3.37
N ALA A 483 -23.41 -7.35 4.07
CA ALA A 483 -23.14 -7.84 5.43
C ALA A 483 -24.19 -7.42 6.46
N TYR A 484 -24.87 -6.29 6.24
CA TYR A 484 -25.91 -5.84 7.14
C TYR A 484 -27.14 -6.74 7.06
N LEU A 485 -27.38 -7.38 5.91
CA LEU A 485 -28.64 -8.10 5.63
C LEU A 485 -28.75 -9.43 6.38
N ILE A 486 -27.64 -10.09 6.70
CA ILE A 486 -27.62 -11.35 7.46
C ILE A 486 -26.42 -11.34 8.40
N THR A 487 -26.65 -11.54 9.70
CA THR A 487 -25.58 -11.46 10.70
C THR A 487 -24.78 -12.78 10.82
N PRO A 488 -23.55 -12.75 11.33
CA PRO A 488 -22.78 -13.96 11.63
C PRO A 488 -23.52 -14.93 12.54
N GLU A 489 -24.25 -14.43 13.54
CA GLU A 489 -25.01 -15.25 14.49
C GLU A 489 -26.15 -15.99 13.79
N GLU A 490 -26.87 -15.32 12.90
CA GLU A 490 -27.96 -15.91 12.10
C GLU A 490 -27.43 -16.99 11.15
N ILE A 491 -26.30 -16.73 10.50
CA ILE A 491 -25.63 -17.72 9.64
C ILE A 491 -25.17 -18.90 10.50
N GLY A 492 -24.63 -18.64 11.68
CA GLY A 492 -24.18 -19.68 12.58
C GLY A 492 -25.32 -20.56 13.12
N GLN A 493 -26.48 -19.95 13.39
CA GLN A 493 -27.69 -20.65 13.78
C GLN A 493 -28.26 -21.48 12.62
N ALA A 494 -28.41 -20.89 11.43
CA ALA A 494 -28.96 -21.54 10.26
C ALA A 494 -28.08 -22.69 9.75
N LEU A 495 -26.75 -22.48 9.79
CA LEU A 495 -25.78 -23.45 9.34
C LEU A 495 -25.26 -24.34 10.46
N GLY A 496 -25.68 -24.20 11.72
CA GLY A 496 -25.19 -25.00 12.85
C GLY A 496 -23.65 -25.04 12.97
N LEU A 497 -22.98 -23.92 12.69
CA LEU A 497 -21.52 -23.77 12.66
C LEU A 497 -21.15 -22.38 13.18
N ALA A 498 -20.20 -22.26 14.10
CA ALA A 498 -19.67 -20.94 14.46
C ALA A 498 -18.97 -20.30 13.26
N VAL A 499 -19.24 -19.03 12.97
CA VAL A 499 -18.65 -18.28 11.85
C VAL A 499 -17.98 -17.00 12.33
N HIS A 500 -16.91 -16.60 11.64
CA HIS A 500 -16.25 -15.31 11.87
C HIS A 500 -17.03 -14.16 11.24
N ALA A 501 -16.68 -12.92 11.63
CA ALA A 501 -17.19 -11.71 11.01
C ALA A 501 -17.02 -11.73 9.47
N PRO A 502 -17.94 -11.08 8.72
CA PRO A 502 -17.90 -11.08 7.25
C PRO A 502 -16.61 -10.46 6.72
N GLU A 503 -15.96 -11.16 5.79
CA GLU A 503 -14.79 -10.67 5.06
C GLU A 503 -15.26 -10.14 3.70
N ALA A 504 -14.89 -8.91 3.34
CA ALA A 504 -15.19 -8.37 2.01
C ALA A 504 -14.47 -9.19 0.93
N VAL A 505 -15.18 -9.50 -0.16
CA VAL A 505 -14.61 -10.20 -1.31
C VAL A 505 -14.49 -9.22 -2.45
N ASP A 506 -13.26 -9.01 -2.94
CA ASP A 506 -13.01 -8.29 -4.18
C ASP A 506 -13.61 -9.09 -5.35
N LEU A 507 -14.73 -8.59 -5.89
CA LEU A 507 -15.41 -9.16 -7.04
C LEU A 507 -15.25 -8.22 -8.24
N PRO A 508 -15.02 -8.75 -9.45
CA PRO A 508 -14.90 -7.91 -10.64
C PRO A 508 -16.25 -7.29 -11.02
N GLY A 509 -16.25 -6.02 -11.43
CA GLY A 509 -17.44 -5.32 -11.93
C GLY A 509 -18.28 -4.67 -10.82
N PRO A 510 -19.60 -4.45 -11.02
CA PRO A 510 -20.46 -3.72 -10.08
C PRO A 510 -20.92 -4.60 -8.89
N PHE A 511 -20.20 -5.67 -8.58
CA PHE A 511 -20.56 -6.61 -7.52
C PHE A 511 -19.92 -6.18 -6.20
N THR A 512 -20.75 -6.09 -5.16
CA THR A 512 -20.29 -6.04 -3.78
C THR A 512 -20.50 -7.41 -3.15
N GLY A 513 -19.52 -7.95 -2.45
CA GLY A 513 -19.66 -9.29 -1.87
C GLY A 513 -18.97 -9.44 -0.53
N VAL A 514 -19.54 -10.32 0.29
CA VAL A 514 -19.00 -10.70 1.58
C VAL A 514 -18.96 -12.22 1.70
N GLN A 515 -17.95 -12.73 2.37
CA GLN A 515 -17.75 -14.15 2.62
C GLN A 515 -17.63 -14.42 4.11
N PHE A 516 -18.31 -15.46 4.54
CA PHE A 516 -18.28 -15.97 5.90
C PHE A 516 -17.46 -17.25 5.94
N ARG A 517 -16.62 -17.36 6.97
CA ARG A 517 -15.72 -18.49 7.19
C ARG A 517 -16.06 -19.19 8.50
N ALA A 518 -15.95 -20.52 8.52
CA ALA A 518 -16.14 -21.30 9.73
C ALA A 518 -15.05 -20.96 10.77
N ALA A 519 -15.47 -20.82 12.03
CA ALA A 519 -14.58 -20.43 13.12
C ALA A 519 -13.50 -21.47 13.44
N ARG A 520 -13.82 -22.74 13.19
CA ARG A 520 -12.97 -23.90 13.53
C ARG A 520 -11.75 -24.05 12.62
N ASP A 521 -11.91 -23.85 11.32
CA ASP A 521 -10.89 -24.16 10.30
C ASP A 521 -10.63 -23.02 9.28
N GLY A 522 -11.39 -21.92 9.35
CA GLY A 522 -11.26 -20.77 8.44
C GLY A 522 -11.73 -21.04 7.02
N GLN A 523 -12.39 -22.16 6.74
CA GLN A 523 -12.90 -22.48 5.40
C GLN A 523 -14.15 -21.64 5.08
N PRO A 524 -14.30 -21.19 3.82
CA PRO A 524 -15.46 -20.43 3.40
C PRO A 524 -16.72 -21.29 3.43
N VAL A 525 -17.77 -20.81 4.09
CA VAL A 525 -19.05 -21.53 4.24
C VAL A 525 -20.20 -20.84 3.52
N LEU A 526 -20.15 -19.53 3.35
CA LEU A 526 -21.23 -18.80 2.69
C LEU A 526 -20.67 -17.52 2.05
N THR A 527 -21.19 -17.17 0.87
CA THR A 527 -20.89 -15.90 0.21
C THR A 527 -22.19 -15.23 -0.19
N ILE A 528 -22.29 -13.94 0.10
CA ILE A 528 -23.41 -13.08 -0.28
C ILE A 528 -22.86 -12.04 -1.26
N GLN A 529 -23.48 -11.94 -2.43
CA GLN A 529 -23.14 -10.95 -3.45
C GLN A 529 -24.35 -10.08 -3.71
N ALA A 530 -24.17 -8.77 -3.79
CA ALA A 530 -25.19 -7.81 -4.15
C ALA A 530 -24.76 -7.06 -5.41
N VAL A 531 -25.71 -6.83 -6.30
CA VAL A 531 -25.54 -6.07 -7.54
C VAL A 531 -26.81 -5.27 -7.83
N SER A 532 -26.67 -4.09 -8.44
CA SER A 532 -27.78 -3.20 -8.79
C SER A 532 -27.84 -2.92 -10.30
N GLY A 533 -28.95 -2.38 -10.79
CA GLY A 533 -29.13 -1.93 -12.17
C GLY A 533 -29.23 -3.05 -13.22
N THR A 534 -28.78 -2.77 -14.45
CA THR A 534 -28.96 -3.68 -15.61
C THR A 534 -28.29 -5.05 -15.43
N VAL A 535 -27.17 -5.10 -14.70
CA VAL A 535 -26.48 -6.36 -14.37
C VAL A 535 -27.29 -7.18 -13.38
N ALA A 536 -28.01 -6.55 -12.44
CA ALA A 536 -28.88 -7.22 -11.49
C ALA A 536 -30.06 -7.93 -12.17
N GLN A 537 -30.63 -7.33 -13.22
CA GLN A 537 -31.68 -7.96 -14.04
C GLN A 537 -31.18 -9.21 -14.77
N TRP A 538 -29.95 -9.19 -15.24
CA TRP A 538 -29.34 -10.34 -15.91
C TRP A 538 -29.07 -11.50 -14.92
N ILE A 539 -28.49 -11.19 -13.75
CA ILE A 539 -28.28 -12.17 -12.68
C ILE A 539 -29.59 -12.77 -12.18
N TRP A 540 -30.63 -11.93 -12.04
CA TRP A 540 -31.98 -12.39 -11.70
C TRP A 540 -32.48 -13.43 -12.70
N ARG A 541 -32.47 -13.12 -14.01
CA ARG A 541 -32.95 -14.05 -15.07
C ARG A 541 -32.18 -15.38 -15.12
N LEU A 542 -30.90 -15.39 -14.78
CA LEU A 542 -30.09 -16.61 -14.76
C LEU A 542 -30.45 -17.53 -13.59
N ASN A 543 -30.80 -16.95 -12.44
CA ASN A 543 -31.00 -17.68 -11.19
C ASN A 543 -32.49 -17.85 -10.82
N SER A 544 -33.41 -17.16 -11.50
CA SER A 544 -34.87 -17.29 -11.34
C SER A 544 -35.48 -18.51 -12.06
N ARG A 545 -34.65 -19.51 -12.39
CA ARG A 545 -35.08 -20.78 -13.03
C ARG A 545 -35.22 -21.93 -12.02
N GLY A 546 -34.91 -21.65 -10.76
CA GLY A 546 -34.96 -22.61 -9.66
C GLY A 546 -36.36 -22.73 -9.03
N GLN A 547 -36.43 -23.35 -7.85
CA GLN A 547 -37.67 -23.44 -7.07
C GLN A 547 -37.97 -22.08 -6.44
N GLU A 548 -39.17 -21.55 -6.65
CA GLU A 548 -39.60 -20.28 -6.07
C GLU A 548 -39.83 -20.41 -4.55
N VAL A 549 -39.44 -19.38 -3.80
CA VAL A 549 -39.74 -19.24 -2.37
C VAL A 549 -40.85 -18.19 -2.22
N PRO A 550 -42.12 -18.60 -2.06
CA PRO A 550 -43.22 -17.66 -2.02
C PRO A 550 -43.15 -16.75 -0.79
N GLY A 551 -43.46 -15.47 -0.97
CA GLY A 551 -43.62 -14.50 0.12
C GLY A 551 -42.32 -13.87 0.65
N VAL A 552 -41.19 -13.99 -0.05
CA VAL A 552 -39.90 -13.42 0.38
C VAL A 552 -39.42 -12.31 -0.56
N GLY A 553 -39.36 -11.07 -0.05
CA GLY A 553 -38.93 -9.88 -0.81
C GLY A 553 -39.81 -9.57 -2.02
N ASP A 554 -39.22 -8.98 -3.07
CA ASP A 554 -39.89 -8.75 -4.35
C ASP A 554 -39.80 -9.99 -5.29
N GLY A 555 -39.29 -11.11 -4.76
CA GLY A 555 -39.14 -12.40 -5.42
C GLY A 555 -37.87 -13.14 -4.98
N ALA A 556 -37.96 -14.46 -4.81
CA ALA A 556 -36.84 -15.31 -4.40
C ALA A 556 -36.87 -16.69 -5.07
N TYR A 557 -35.70 -17.21 -5.46
CA TYR A 557 -35.56 -18.55 -6.08
C TYR A 557 -34.36 -19.31 -5.51
N LEU A 558 -34.48 -20.63 -5.42
CA LEU A 558 -33.45 -21.57 -4.98
C LEU A 558 -32.95 -22.42 -6.15
N LEU A 559 -31.64 -22.49 -6.33
CA LEU A 559 -30.99 -23.29 -7.37
C LEU A 559 -29.81 -24.06 -6.78
N GLY A 560 -30.08 -25.24 -6.23
CA GLY A 560 -29.08 -26.11 -5.61
C GLY A 560 -28.43 -25.46 -4.38
N GLU A 561 -27.11 -25.24 -4.44
CA GLU A 561 -26.33 -24.58 -3.38
C GLU A 561 -26.45 -23.04 -3.40
N ARG A 562 -27.30 -22.48 -4.27
CA ARG A 562 -27.47 -21.03 -4.47
C ARG A 562 -28.91 -20.60 -4.25
N ALA A 563 -29.08 -19.37 -3.82
CA ALA A 563 -30.36 -18.70 -3.70
C ALA A 563 -30.23 -17.26 -4.21
N VAL A 564 -31.27 -16.77 -4.88
CA VAL A 564 -31.35 -15.38 -5.34
C VAL A 564 -32.55 -14.70 -4.70
N LEU A 565 -32.39 -13.45 -4.29
CA LEU A 565 -33.43 -12.62 -3.69
C LEU A 565 -33.41 -11.25 -4.36
N ARG A 566 -34.59 -10.75 -4.75
CA ARG A 566 -34.75 -9.41 -5.33
C ARG A 566 -35.33 -8.44 -4.30
N LEU A 567 -34.72 -7.27 -4.22
CA LEU A 567 -35.10 -6.17 -3.33
C LEU A 567 -35.00 -4.85 -4.12
N GLY A 568 -36.10 -4.41 -4.72
CA GLY A 568 -36.17 -3.26 -5.61
C GLY A 568 -35.26 -3.42 -6.85
N ASP A 569 -34.29 -2.51 -6.98
CA ASP A 569 -33.27 -2.53 -8.04
C ASP A 569 -32.04 -3.38 -7.68
N ARG A 570 -32.00 -3.98 -6.49
CA ARG A 570 -30.89 -4.82 -6.03
C ARG A 570 -31.25 -6.31 -6.17
N THR A 571 -30.30 -7.10 -6.66
CA THR A 571 -30.36 -8.56 -6.64
C THR A 571 -29.27 -9.09 -5.73
N LEU A 572 -29.66 -9.89 -4.74
CA LEU A 572 -28.76 -10.63 -3.86
C LEU A 572 -28.61 -12.06 -4.34
N LEU A 573 -27.37 -12.55 -4.39
CA LEU A 573 -27.03 -13.94 -4.64
C LEU A 573 -26.33 -14.50 -3.40
N VAL A 574 -26.95 -15.49 -2.77
CA VAL A 574 -26.43 -16.23 -1.63
C VAL A 574 -25.95 -17.58 -2.12
N THR A 575 -24.70 -17.94 -1.83
CA THR A 575 -24.10 -19.22 -2.25
C THR A 575 -23.48 -19.93 -1.05
N LEU A 576 -23.86 -21.18 -0.84
CA LEU A 576 -23.25 -22.07 0.15
C LEU A 576 -21.93 -22.63 -0.39
N LEU A 577 -20.92 -22.69 0.47
CA LEU A 577 -19.56 -23.13 0.14
C LEU A 577 -19.07 -24.19 1.13
N GLY A 578 -18.05 -24.95 0.73
CA GLY A 578 -17.37 -25.93 1.57
C GLY A 578 -18.34 -26.89 2.29
N ALA A 579 -18.16 -27.01 3.60
CA ALA A 579 -18.96 -27.89 4.47
C ALA A 579 -20.45 -27.49 4.60
N ALA A 580 -20.83 -26.30 4.11
CA ALA A 580 -22.21 -25.84 4.14
C ALA A 580 -23.00 -26.14 2.85
N ARG A 581 -22.35 -26.63 1.78
CA ARG A 581 -23.02 -26.94 0.49
C ARG A 581 -24.18 -27.92 0.59
N THR A 582 -24.14 -28.83 1.55
CA THR A 582 -25.21 -29.82 1.79
C THR A 582 -26.35 -29.29 2.66
N ARG A 583 -26.23 -28.07 3.21
CA ARG A 583 -27.23 -27.46 4.11
C ARG A 583 -28.21 -26.54 3.36
N THR A 584 -28.62 -26.91 2.15
CA THR A 584 -29.48 -26.08 1.29
C THR A 584 -30.84 -25.75 1.89
N ALA A 585 -31.33 -26.59 2.82
CA ALA A 585 -32.57 -26.36 3.57
C ALA A 585 -32.56 -25.09 4.44
N SER A 586 -31.38 -24.51 4.73
CA SER A 586 -31.27 -23.28 5.51
C SER A 586 -31.43 -22.00 4.67
N LEU A 587 -31.34 -22.10 3.33
CA LEU A 587 -31.39 -20.95 2.42
C LEU A 587 -32.72 -20.17 2.50
N PRO A 588 -33.92 -20.79 2.51
CA PRO A 588 -35.19 -20.05 2.58
C PRO A 588 -35.27 -19.15 3.83
N TRP A 589 -34.81 -19.66 4.97
CA TRP A 589 -34.81 -18.92 6.23
C TRP A 589 -33.85 -17.72 6.16
N LEU A 590 -32.64 -17.91 5.61
CA LEU A 590 -31.66 -16.84 5.43
C LEU A 590 -32.17 -15.74 4.49
N LEU A 591 -32.85 -16.10 3.40
CA LEU A 591 -33.47 -15.11 2.51
C LEU A 591 -34.58 -14.32 3.21
N THR A 592 -35.35 -14.98 4.08
CA THR A 592 -36.43 -14.34 4.84
C THR A 592 -35.87 -13.30 5.82
N GLN A 593 -34.77 -13.62 6.51
CA GLN A 593 -34.08 -12.64 7.38
C GLN A 593 -33.55 -11.44 6.57
N ALA A 594 -32.91 -11.71 5.43
CA ALA A 594 -32.41 -10.66 4.55
C ALA A 594 -33.53 -9.75 4.03
N ALA A 595 -34.67 -10.32 3.61
CA ALA A 595 -35.82 -9.55 3.14
C ALA A 595 -36.46 -8.72 4.26
N THR A 596 -36.61 -9.29 5.45
CA THR A 596 -37.21 -8.59 6.60
C THR A 596 -36.36 -7.39 7.01
N ARG A 597 -35.04 -7.58 7.10
CA ARG A 597 -34.11 -6.51 7.48
C ARG A 597 -33.99 -5.42 6.40
N ALA A 598 -34.05 -5.78 5.12
CA ALA A 598 -34.10 -4.81 4.03
C ALA A 598 -35.41 -4.01 3.99
N SER A 599 -36.52 -4.59 4.45
CA SER A 599 -37.83 -3.94 4.46
C SER A 599 -37.95 -2.91 5.59
N ALA A 600 -37.29 -3.14 6.72
CA ALA A 600 -37.29 -2.24 7.88
C ALA A 600 -36.59 -0.89 7.62
N ASP A 601 -35.80 -0.78 6.55
CA ASP A 601 -35.00 0.39 6.20
C ASP A 601 -35.55 1.19 5.01
N ARG A 602 -36.72 0.81 4.47
CA ARG A 602 -37.42 1.66 3.49
C ARG A 602 -38.08 2.83 4.25
N PRO A 603 -37.70 4.09 3.99
CA PRO A 603 -38.46 5.23 4.52
C PRO A 603 -39.90 5.14 4.00
N GLU A 604 -40.87 5.29 4.90
CA GLU A 604 -42.29 5.41 4.53
C GLU A 604 -42.42 6.49 3.46
N THR A 605 -42.77 6.08 2.24
CA THR A 605 -43.16 7.00 1.20
C THR A 605 -44.61 7.37 1.49
N THR A 606 -44.80 8.44 2.26
CA THR A 606 -46.09 9.14 2.33
C THR A 606 -46.50 9.56 0.93
N GLY A 607 -47.70 9.13 0.52
CA GLY A 607 -48.33 9.49 -0.75
C GLY A 607 -48.79 10.94 -0.81
#